data_AF-A0A139HLC3-F1
#
_entry.id   AF-A0A139HLC3-F1
#
_cell.length_a   1.000
_cell.length_b   1.000
_cell.length_c   1.000
_cell.angle_alpha   90.00
_cell.angle_beta   90.00
_cell.angle_gamma   90.00
#
_symmetry.space_group_name_H-M   'P 1'
#
loop_
_entity.id
_entity.type
_entity.pdbx_description
1 polymer ?
#
loop_
_entity_poly.entity_id
_entity_poly.type
_entity_poly.pdbx_seq_one_letter_code
_entity_poly.pdbx_strand_id
1 'polypeptide(L)'
;MQRTCQTTLIALSWLTDSVPIDVSANWQENSDMPCDTGSSLSLCSQRFFPDLDFSNVDPIYPDKSPATPYAYTREANKARGEACLKDLYGRSEKVIAVVSHAGFLRTGICRRRFANADFRIFTFGKGGEEILIFEDEETERRGGGMGRSEKGIFEVGEWEFP
;
A
#
# COMPACT_ATOMS: atom_id res chain seq x y z
N MET A 1 0.74 -8.20 4.35
CA MET A 1 2.09 -8.80 4.51
C MET A 1 2.54 -8.67 5.95
N GLN A 2 3.33 -9.59 6.51
CA GLN A 2 3.71 -9.51 7.93
C GLN A 2 4.38 -8.18 8.31
N ARG A 3 5.29 -7.67 7.47
CA ARG A 3 6.01 -6.41 7.73
C ARG A 3 5.08 -5.20 7.83
N THR A 4 3.99 -5.16 7.06
CA THR A 4 3.02 -4.05 7.13
C THR A 4 2.15 -4.17 8.37
N CYS A 5 1.66 -5.37 8.70
CA CYS A 5 0.94 -5.62 9.96
C CYS A 5 1.78 -5.23 11.18
N GLN A 6 3.06 -5.65 11.23
CA GLN A 6 3.99 -5.27 12.31
C GLN A 6 4.22 -3.76 12.36
N THR A 7 4.42 -3.10 11.21
CA THR A 7 4.60 -1.65 11.16
C THR A 7 3.37 -0.93 11.71
N THR A 8 2.16 -1.34 11.33
CA THR A 8 0.91 -0.79 11.86
C THR A 8 0.83 -0.98 13.38
N LEU A 9 1.02 -2.21 13.87
CA LEU A 9 0.86 -2.51 15.30
C LEU A 9 1.95 -1.91 16.19
N ILE A 10 3.13 -1.60 15.65
CA ILE A 10 4.23 -1.02 16.43
C ILE A 10 4.24 0.50 16.29
N ALA A 11 4.39 1.01 15.06
CA ALA A 11 4.61 2.43 14.81
C ALA A 11 3.31 3.26 14.93
N LEU A 12 2.16 2.64 14.70
CA LEU A 12 0.84 3.27 14.83
C LEU A 12 0.05 2.75 16.03
N SER A 13 0.69 2.08 16.99
CA SER A 13 0.07 1.55 18.22
C SER A 13 -0.76 2.60 18.98
N TRP A 14 -0.35 3.86 18.93
CA TRP A 14 -1.08 4.97 19.55
C TRP A 14 -2.44 5.29 18.89
N LEU A 15 -2.73 4.71 17.71
CA LEU A 15 -4.00 4.81 17.01
C LEU A 15 -4.85 3.54 17.12
N THR A 16 -4.24 2.37 17.31
CA THR A 16 -4.91 1.06 17.08
C THR A 16 -6.10 0.79 17.99
N ASP A 17 -6.16 1.43 19.15
CA ASP A 17 -7.29 1.29 20.10
C ASP A 17 -8.51 2.14 19.71
N SER A 18 -8.33 3.12 18.82
CA SER A 18 -9.35 4.13 18.49
C SER A 18 -9.68 4.23 17.00
N VAL A 19 -8.84 3.66 16.14
CA VAL A 19 -8.98 3.66 14.69
C VAL A 19 -9.09 2.23 14.21
N PRO A 20 -10.17 1.88 13.47
CA PRO A 20 -10.31 0.55 12.88
C PRO A 20 -9.13 0.21 11.96
N ILE A 21 -8.65 -1.02 12.05
CA ILE A 21 -7.61 -1.56 11.17
C ILE A 21 -8.29 -2.45 10.12
N ASP A 22 -8.12 -2.09 8.86
CA ASP A 22 -8.61 -2.86 7.71
C ASP A 22 -7.43 -3.57 7.04
N VAL A 23 -7.45 -4.90 7.04
CA VAL A 23 -6.40 -5.71 6.43
C VAL A 23 -6.83 -6.07 5.02
N SER A 24 -5.99 -5.73 4.03
CA SER A 24 -6.31 -5.96 2.62
C SER A 24 -5.11 -6.46 1.82
N ALA A 25 -5.35 -7.47 0.97
CA ALA A 25 -4.37 -8.04 0.06
C ALA A 25 -3.97 -7.07 -1.06
N ASN A 26 -4.81 -6.08 -1.37
CA ASN A 26 -4.56 -5.15 -2.47
C ASN A 26 -3.32 -4.27 -2.27
N TRP A 27 -2.90 -4.07 -1.02
CA TRP A 27 -1.79 -3.20 -0.62
C TRP A 27 -0.45 -3.93 -0.47
N GLN A 28 -0.32 -5.15 -0.99
CA GLN A 28 0.93 -5.89 -0.95
C GLN A 28 1.97 -5.39 -1.98
N GLU A 29 3.23 -5.80 -1.79
CA GLU A 29 4.34 -5.43 -2.68
C GLU A 29 4.15 -5.92 -4.13
N ASN A 30 4.77 -5.23 -5.08
CA ASN A 30 4.63 -5.46 -6.51
C ASN A 30 5.58 -6.52 -7.14
N SER A 31 6.36 -7.26 -6.34
CA SER A 31 7.31 -8.31 -6.79
C SER A 31 6.92 -9.70 -6.28
N ASP A 32 7.37 -10.79 -6.90
CA ASP A 32 7.13 -12.18 -6.44
C ASP A 32 8.29 -12.79 -5.64
N MET A 33 9.34 -12.00 -5.38
CA MET A 33 10.49 -12.42 -4.60
C MET A 33 10.05 -13.07 -3.27
N PRO A 34 10.76 -14.08 -2.75
CA PRO A 34 10.31 -14.81 -1.55
C PRO A 34 10.03 -13.94 -0.33
N CYS A 35 10.76 -12.83 -0.16
CA CYS A 35 10.51 -11.88 0.92
C CYS A 35 9.30 -10.97 0.68
N ASP A 36 8.82 -10.87 -0.55
CA ASP A 36 7.70 -10.03 -0.96
C ASP A 36 6.43 -10.82 -1.29
N THR A 37 6.52 -12.15 -1.24
CA THR A 37 5.38 -13.05 -1.18
C THR A 37 4.91 -13.21 0.26
N GLY A 38 3.61 -13.02 0.48
CA GLY A 38 2.99 -13.08 1.79
C GLY A 38 3.02 -14.49 2.42
N SER A 39 2.84 -14.56 3.74
CA SER A 39 2.53 -15.82 4.41
C SER A 39 1.04 -16.15 4.27
N SER A 40 0.67 -17.43 4.38
CA SER A 40 -0.73 -17.85 4.32
C SER A 40 -1.61 -17.10 5.32
N LEU A 41 -2.90 -16.94 4.99
CA LEU A 41 -3.87 -16.32 5.89
C LEU A 41 -3.99 -17.06 7.21
N SER A 42 -3.94 -18.40 7.20
CA SER A 42 -3.97 -19.22 8.41
C SER A 42 -2.82 -18.90 9.37
N LEU A 43 -1.60 -18.74 8.85
CA LEU A 43 -0.44 -18.43 9.68
C LEU A 43 -0.50 -16.98 10.17
N CYS A 44 -0.94 -16.04 9.32
CA CYS A 44 -1.14 -14.65 9.71
C CYS A 44 -2.16 -14.51 10.85
N SER A 45 -3.35 -15.09 10.69
CA SER A 45 -4.45 -14.93 11.66
C SER A 45 -4.29 -15.78 12.92
N GLN A 46 -3.70 -16.97 12.84
CA GLN A 46 -3.63 -17.85 14.03
C GLN A 46 -2.33 -17.68 14.81
N ARG A 47 -1.23 -17.32 14.13
CA ARG A 47 0.10 -17.35 14.75
C ARG A 47 0.71 -15.97 14.95
N PHE A 48 0.61 -15.09 13.97
CA PHE A 48 1.35 -13.82 13.98
C PHE A 48 0.53 -12.65 14.50
N PHE A 49 -0.74 -12.55 14.11
CA PHE A 49 -1.60 -11.41 14.39
C PHE A 49 -3.03 -11.85 14.75
N PRO A 50 -3.21 -12.58 15.86
CA PRO A 50 -4.54 -13.06 16.28
C PRO A 50 -5.55 -11.95 16.58
N ASP A 51 -5.07 -10.74 16.85
CA ASP A 51 -5.92 -9.58 17.16
C ASP A 51 -6.33 -8.78 15.91
N LEU A 52 -5.83 -9.14 14.72
CA LEU A 52 -6.25 -8.52 13.46
C LEU A 52 -7.33 -9.35 12.77
N ASP A 53 -8.32 -8.68 12.18
CA ASP A 53 -9.35 -9.33 11.38
C ASP A 53 -8.86 -9.55 9.94
N PHE A 54 -8.82 -10.82 9.52
CA PHE A 54 -8.47 -11.24 8.16
C PHE A 54 -9.68 -11.76 7.36
N SER A 55 -10.90 -11.68 7.92
CA SER A 55 -12.10 -12.28 7.32
C SER A 55 -12.45 -11.73 5.93
N ASN A 56 -12.09 -10.46 5.66
CA ASN A 56 -12.32 -9.79 4.38
C ASN A 56 -11.10 -9.82 3.44
N VAL A 57 -10.00 -10.48 3.83
CA VAL A 57 -8.84 -10.61 2.96
C VAL A 57 -9.13 -11.63 1.88
N ASP A 58 -8.86 -11.26 0.62
CA ASP A 58 -9.05 -12.12 -0.55
C ASP A 58 -8.37 -13.49 -0.33
N PRO A 59 -9.12 -14.60 -0.39
CA PRO A 59 -8.58 -15.94 -0.17
C PRO A 59 -7.55 -16.39 -1.21
N ILE A 60 -7.43 -15.70 -2.35
CA ILE A 60 -6.37 -15.94 -3.35
C ILE A 60 -5.00 -15.53 -2.80
N TYR A 61 -4.94 -14.60 -1.85
CA TYR A 61 -3.67 -14.23 -1.20
C TYR A 61 -3.02 -15.46 -0.52
N PRO A 62 -1.70 -15.69 -0.67
CA PRO A 62 -0.69 -14.76 -1.22
C PRO A 62 -0.28 -15.04 -2.68
N ASP A 63 -1.11 -15.71 -3.50
CA ASP A 63 -0.73 -16.13 -4.85
C ASP A 63 -0.52 -14.94 -5.81
N LYS A 64 0.69 -14.83 -6.35
CA LYS A 64 1.11 -13.81 -7.33
C LYS A 64 1.26 -14.36 -8.75
N SER A 65 0.68 -15.53 -9.03
CA SER A 65 0.70 -16.10 -10.37
C SER A 65 0.01 -15.17 -11.39
N PRO A 66 0.35 -15.26 -12.69
CA PRO A 66 -0.13 -14.31 -13.71
C PRO A 66 -1.66 -14.20 -13.86
N ALA A 67 -2.42 -15.17 -13.36
CA ALA A 67 -3.87 -15.19 -13.43
C ALA A 67 -4.56 -14.44 -12.27
N THR A 68 -3.80 -13.96 -11.28
CA THR A 68 -4.35 -13.27 -10.10
C THR A 68 -4.25 -11.75 -10.24
N PRO A 69 -5.07 -10.96 -9.53
CA PRO A 69 -4.92 -9.50 -9.46
C PRO A 69 -3.61 -9.07 -8.78
N TYR A 70 -2.88 -10.03 -8.23
CA TYR A 70 -1.64 -9.87 -7.49
C TYR A 70 -0.40 -10.14 -8.34
N ALA A 71 -0.58 -10.53 -9.61
CA ALA A 71 0.50 -10.70 -10.57
C ALA A 71 1.45 -9.50 -10.53
N TYR A 72 2.74 -9.78 -10.61
CA TYR A 72 3.81 -8.79 -10.58
C TYR A 72 4.02 -8.14 -11.95
N THR A 73 2.95 -7.88 -12.71
CA THR A 73 3.02 -7.21 -14.01
C THR A 73 2.65 -5.74 -13.91
N ARG A 74 3.10 -4.93 -14.87
CA ARG A 74 2.71 -3.51 -14.95
C ARG A 74 1.20 -3.34 -14.98
N GLU A 75 0.51 -4.15 -15.78
CA GLU A 75 -0.93 -4.08 -15.99
C GLU A 75 -1.71 -4.41 -14.72
N ALA A 76 -1.37 -5.52 -14.07
CA ALA A 76 -2.02 -5.94 -12.83
C ALA A 76 -1.75 -4.93 -11.71
N ASN A 77 -0.52 -4.43 -11.61
CA ASN A 77 -0.13 -3.45 -10.61
C ASN A 77 -0.84 -2.10 -10.79
N LYS A 78 -0.95 -1.61 -12.03
CA LYS A 78 -1.72 -0.39 -12.36
C LYS A 78 -3.20 -0.57 -12.03
N ALA A 79 -3.82 -1.66 -12.48
CA ALA A 79 -5.23 -1.94 -12.21
C ALA A 79 -5.52 -2.04 -10.70
N ARG A 80 -4.62 -2.67 -9.94
CA ARG A 80 -4.73 -2.77 -8.47
C ARG A 80 -4.60 -1.41 -7.79
N GLY A 81 -3.67 -0.58 -8.25
CA GLY A 81 -3.52 0.79 -7.77
C GLY A 81 -4.76 1.67 -7.99
N GLU A 82 -5.33 1.60 -9.20
CA GLU A 82 -6.58 2.30 -9.55
C GLU A 82 -7.76 1.84 -8.69
N ALA A 83 -7.89 0.52 -8.48
CA ALA A 83 -8.91 -0.04 -7.60
C ALA A 83 -8.74 0.43 -6.14
N CYS A 84 -7.50 0.47 -5.63
CA CYS A 84 -7.20 0.98 -4.30
C CYS A 84 -7.57 2.46 -4.14
N LEU A 85 -7.22 3.30 -5.12
CA LEU A 85 -7.56 4.73 -5.10
C LEU A 85 -9.07 4.94 -5.17
N LYS A 86 -9.79 4.14 -5.97
CA LYS A 86 -11.25 4.18 -6.06
C LYS A 86 -11.93 3.76 -4.76
N ASP A 87 -11.42 2.72 -4.12
CA ASP A 87 -11.90 2.29 -2.80
C ASP A 87 -11.71 3.41 -1.77
N LEU A 88 -10.49 3.93 -1.63
CA LEU A 88 -10.17 5.03 -0.69
C LEU A 88 -11.00 6.29 -0.94
N TYR A 89 -11.20 6.68 -2.21
CA TYR A 89 -12.00 7.86 -2.56
C TYR A 89 -13.48 7.70 -2.18
N GLY A 90 -13.99 6.47 -2.16
CA GLY A 90 -15.37 6.15 -1.77
C GLY A 90 -15.60 6.09 -0.26
N ARG A 91 -14.53 6.14 0.56
CA ARG A 91 -14.62 6.05 2.01
C ARG A 91 -15.12 7.35 2.64
N SER A 92 -15.77 7.22 3.79
CA SER A 92 -16.36 8.34 4.54
C SER A 92 -15.37 9.03 5.48
N GLU A 93 -14.26 8.35 5.76
CA GLU A 93 -13.21 8.74 6.67
C GLU A 93 -12.44 9.94 6.10
N LYS A 94 -12.24 10.97 6.94
CA LYS A 94 -11.56 12.20 6.53
C LYS A 94 -10.05 12.03 6.32
N VAL A 95 -9.45 11.09 7.04
CA VAL A 95 -8.02 10.78 7.00
C VAL A 95 -7.88 9.28 7.11
N ILE A 96 -7.10 8.69 6.21
CA ILE A 96 -6.82 7.26 6.17
C ILE A 96 -5.31 7.08 6.14
N ALA A 97 -4.78 6.28 7.07
CA ALA A 97 -3.39 5.86 7.06
C ALA A 97 -3.28 4.53 6.30
N VAL A 98 -2.47 4.51 5.24
CA VAL A 98 -2.19 3.29 4.48
C VAL A 98 -0.76 2.85 4.76
N VAL A 99 -0.60 1.63 5.27
CA VAL A 99 0.71 1.01 5.52
C VAL A 99 0.96 -0.05 4.45
N SER A 100 1.90 0.23 3.56
CA SER A 100 2.19 -0.61 2.39
C SER A 100 3.69 -0.60 2.09
N HIS A 101 4.06 -1.03 0.89
CA HIS A 101 5.44 -1.22 0.46
C HIS A 101 5.85 -0.18 -0.57
N ALA A 102 7.14 0.14 -0.60
CA ALA A 102 7.68 1.21 -1.44
C ALA A 102 7.46 0.93 -2.93
N GLY A 103 7.63 -0.31 -3.38
CA GLY A 103 7.44 -0.69 -4.79
C GLY A 103 6.00 -0.44 -5.24
N PHE A 104 5.03 -0.99 -4.52
CA PHE A 104 3.61 -0.80 -4.82
C PHE A 104 3.15 0.67 -4.69
N LEU A 105 3.48 1.37 -3.60
CA LEU A 105 3.10 2.77 -3.42
C LEU A 105 3.65 3.66 -4.53
N ARG A 106 4.88 3.39 -4.98
CA ARG A 106 5.48 4.13 -6.09
C ARG A 106 4.81 3.80 -7.41
N THR A 107 4.70 2.53 -7.76
CA THR A 107 4.35 2.09 -9.12
C THR A 107 2.84 1.99 -9.38
N GLY A 108 2.05 1.75 -8.33
CA GLY A 108 0.59 1.63 -8.42
C GLY A 108 -0.18 2.87 -7.94
N ILE A 109 0.41 3.68 -7.04
CA ILE A 109 -0.36 4.73 -6.34
C ILE A 109 0.07 6.14 -6.73
N CYS A 110 1.32 6.53 -6.45
CA CYS A 110 1.67 7.97 -6.39
C CYS A 110 2.90 8.41 -7.18
N ARG A 111 3.65 7.48 -7.78
CA ARG A 111 4.89 7.77 -8.52
C ARG A 111 5.94 8.52 -7.70
N ARG A 112 5.90 8.38 -6.37
CA ARG A 112 6.91 8.88 -5.43
C ARG A 112 7.73 7.73 -4.86
N ARG A 113 9.00 7.98 -4.60
CA ARG A 113 9.87 7.00 -3.91
C ARG A 113 9.67 7.07 -2.40
N PHE A 114 9.88 5.95 -1.72
CA PHE A 114 9.77 5.83 -0.27
C PHE A 114 11.03 5.16 0.27
N ALA A 115 11.70 5.82 1.22
CA ALA A 115 12.66 5.16 2.09
C ALA A 115 11.92 4.35 3.17
N ASN A 116 12.60 3.35 3.75
CA ASN A 116 12.02 2.54 4.82
C ASN A 116 11.59 3.42 6.01
N ALA A 117 10.35 3.19 6.46
CA ALA A 117 9.71 3.94 7.55
C ALA A 117 9.58 5.46 7.30
N ASP A 118 9.53 5.88 6.04
CA ASP A 118 9.09 7.23 5.65
C ASP A 118 7.61 7.21 5.24
N PHE A 119 6.97 8.38 5.22
CA PHE A 119 5.56 8.51 4.85
C PHE A 119 5.35 9.74 3.96
N ARG A 120 4.23 9.77 3.25
CA ARG A 120 3.80 10.91 2.44
C ARG A 120 2.32 11.15 2.64
N ILE A 121 1.91 12.41 2.58
CA ILE A 121 0.51 12.81 2.74
C ILE A 121 -0.03 13.17 1.38
N PHE A 122 -1.24 12.69 1.06
CA PHE A 122 -1.90 12.99 -0.19
C PHE A 122 -3.34 13.44 0.04
N THR A 123 -3.80 14.35 -0.80
CA THR A 123 -5.21 14.77 -0.87
C THR A 123 -5.78 14.40 -2.22
N PHE A 124 -7.01 13.90 -2.24
CA PHE A 124 -7.74 13.67 -3.49
C PHE A 124 -8.14 14.99 -4.12
N GLY A 125 -7.94 15.13 -5.43
CA GLY A 125 -8.47 16.24 -6.20
C GLY A 125 -9.43 15.77 -7.30
N LYS A 126 -10.17 16.73 -7.86
CA LYS A 126 -11.14 16.47 -8.92
C LYS A 126 -10.45 16.51 -10.28
N GLY A 127 -10.30 15.36 -10.92
CA GLY A 127 -9.70 15.21 -12.25
C GLY A 127 -10.65 14.62 -13.28
N GLY A 128 -11.81 15.24 -13.51
CA GLY A 128 -12.79 14.71 -14.47
C GLY A 128 -13.26 13.30 -14.07
N GLU A 129 -13.01 12.30 -14.92
CA GLU A 129 -13.33 10.88 -14.69
C GLU A 129 -12.23 10.12 -13.90
N GLU A 130 -11.01 10.65 -13.81
CA GLU A 130 -9.90 10.02 -13.11
C GLU A 130 -9.75 10.53 -11.67
N ILE A 131 -9.42 9.61 -10.76
CA ILE A 131 -9.11 9.94 -9.36
C ILE A 131 -7.66 10.39 -9.29
N LEU A 132 -7.46 11.68 -9.02
CA LEU A 132 -6.15 12.28 -8.86
C LEU A 132 -5.80 12.45 -7.38
N ILE A 133 -4.52 12.24 -7.06
CA ILE A 133 -3.96 12.53 -5.75
C ILE A 133 -2.83 13.56 -5.87
N PHE A 134 -2.78 14.47 -4.91
CA PHE A 134 -1.78 15.53 -4.82
C PHE A 134 -1.03 15.38 -3.52
N GLU A 135 0.30 15.30 -3.58
CA GLU A 135 1.13 15.24 -2.39
C GLU A 135 1.04 16.57 -1.63
N ASP A 136 1.03 16.51 -0.30
CA ASP A 136 1.13 17.69 0.55
C ASP A 136 2.48 18.40 0.36
N GLU A 137 2.46 19.73 0.37
CA GLU A 137 3.66 20.55 0.12
C GLU A 137 4.78 20.23 1.11
N GLU A 138 4.45 19.92 2.37
CA GLU A 138 5.46 19.63 3.38
C GLU A 138 6.22 18.34 3.05
N THR A 139 5.49 17.26 2.75
CA THR A 139 6.13 15.97 2.44
C THR A 139 6.80 15.99 1.09
N GLU A 140 6.28 16.73 0.11
CA GLU A 140 6.92 16.89 -1.19
C GLU A 140 8.27 17.62 -1.05
N ARG A 141 8.28 18.78 -0.37
CA ARG A 141 9.49 19.60 -0.20
C ARG A 141 10.58 18.87 0.58
N ARG A 142 10.20 18.05 1.56
CA ARG A 142 11.14 17.33 2.43
C ARG A 142 11.62 16.01 1.83
N GLY A 143 10.87 15.42 0.89
CA GLY A 143 11.13 14.06 0.42
C GLY A 143 10.60 13.04 1.41
N GLY A 144 9.31 13.13 1.72
CA GLY A 144 8.64 12.37 2.78
C GLY A 144 8.61 13.12 4.12
N GLY A 145 7.71 12.71 5.01
CA GLY A 145 7.51 13.30 6.33
C GLY A 145 8.70 13.09 7.28
N MET A 146 9.52 12.06 7.02
CA MET A 146 10.81 11.87 7.69
C MET A 146 11.98 12.51 6.93
N GLY A 147 11.75 12.97 5.68
CA GLY A 147 12.75 13.59 4.82
C GLY A 147 13.86 12.65 4.36
N ARG A 148 13.55 11.36 4.22
CA ARG A 148 14.52 10.30 3.87
C ARG A 148 14.37 9.81 2.44
N SER A 149 13.26 10.13 1.80
CA SER A 149 12.93 9.67 0.46
C SER A 149 13.42 10.64 -0.60
N GLU A 150 13.69 10.11 -1.79
CA GLU A 150 14.04 10.94 -2.95
C GLU A 150 12.86 11.84 -3.34
N LYS A 151 13.18 13.07 -3.74
CA LYS A 151 12.19 14.08 -4.14
C LYS A 151 11.89 13.97 -5.62
N GLY A 152 10.64 14.22 -5.99
CA GLY A 152 10.20 14.28 -7.38
C GLY A 152 9.18 13.21 -7.77
N ILE A 153 8.78 13.27 -9.04
CA ILE A 153 7.81 12.37 -9.67
C ILE A 153 8.56 11.46 -10.63
N PHE A 154 8.45 10.15 -10.45
CA PHE A 154 9.22 9.18 -11.20
C PHE A 154 8.35 8.48 -12.25
N GLU A 155 8.92 8.22 -13.42
CA GLU A 155 8.29 7.35 -14.40
C GLU A 155 8.33 5.90 -13.93
N VAL A 156 7.32 5.13 -14.34
CA VAL A 156 7.24 3.70 -14.03
C VAL A 156 7.88 2.93 -15.18
N GLY A 157 9.02 2.30 -14.94
CA GLY A 157 9.77 1.53 -15.94
C GLY A 157 9.37 0.05 -15.97
N GLU A 158 9.67 -0.65 -17.07
CA GLU A 158 9.42 -2.10 -17.18
C GLU A 158 10.25 -2.89 -16.15
N TRP A 159 11.47 -2.43 -15.88
CA TRP A 159 12.41 -3.06 -14.96
C TRP A 159 11.95 -3.09 -13.48
N GLU A 160 10.83 -2.45 -13.17
CA GLU A 160 10.25 -2.42 -11.82
C GLU A 160 9.28 -3.58 -11.54
N PHE A 161 9.08 -4.41 -12.56
CA PHE A 161 8.27 -5.63 -12.56
C PHE A 161 9.17 -6.81 -12.97
N PRO A 162 10.20 -7.14 -12.18
CA PRO A 162 11.17 -8.20 -12.48
C PRO A 162 10.57 -9.60 -12.40
#